data_AF-A0A4R9QCH2-F1
#
_entry.id   AF-A0A4R9QCH2-F1
#
_cell.length_a   1.000
_cell.length_b   1.000
_cell.length_c   1.000
_cell.angle_alpha   90.00
_cell.angle_beta   90.00
_cell.angle_gamma   90.00
#
_symmetry.space_group_name_H-M   'P 1'
#
loop_
_entity.id
_entity.type
_entity.pdbx_description
1 polymer ?
#
loop_
_entity_poly.entity_id
_entity_poly.type
_entity_poly.pdbx_seq_one_letter_code
_entity_poly.pdbx_strand_id
1 'polypeptide(L)'
;MSFVVNAIGVPLYYSGASNHWFSATSGPTFNGSSGNDSIWASSGVNVTMYGGQGDDIYYLYSAGNKVVEYAGQGVDTINTWMSYTLPNNVENLVVTNAHNYAFGNALDNIITATAGGQTIDGGAGNDVLIDGGGGADVFIIAKGNGSDSILNFASNDAVRLDGYGFTSFAAVHDSMIQAGPNVVLNLGSGEILEFKNTTIDKLQPNNFQLPIDKSGMTLSFSDEFNTLNLHSSQGGTWDTNFWWGAANGSTLVRNNELQWYIDANYAPTSSVHPFSIDNGVLTITAAQASADIKPLINNYEYTSGLLTTHDSFSQTYGYFEMRADLPENAGAWPAFWLLPEDGSWPPELDVMEMYGQKPNSLLMTAHTNQTGQHTTVGSTVNVMDTAGFHTYGLLWTPDKLIWTYDGVQVAAAATPSDMNKPMYMLVDLAVGGQAGAPPDHLATPAQMKIDYIHAYTLNDLPSQAAALTSHTASSTTGEHTV
;
A
#
# COMPACT_ATOMS: atom_id res chain seq x y z
N MET A 1 5.54 25.15 27.29
CA MET A 1 5.65 23.82 26.68
C MET A 1 6.87 23.80 25.77
N SER A 2 7.53 22.66 25.65
CA SER A 2 8.57 22.46 24.62
C SER A 2 7.90 22.42 23.25
N PHE A 3 8.56 22.93 22.21
CA PHE A 3 8.03 22.93 20.85
C PHE A 3 9.15 22.77 19.82
N VAL A 4 8.77 22.38 18.61
CA VAL A 4 9.58 22.37 17.40
C VAL A 4 8.84 23.18 16.32
N VAL A 5 9.57 23.71 15.33
CA VAL A 5 8.98 24.55 14.28
C VAL A 5 9.02 23.80 12.96
N ASN A 6 7.86 23.62 12.33
CA ASN A 6 7.72 22.97 11.03
C ASN A 6 8.27 23.83 9.87
N ALA A 7 8.15 23.32 8.64
CA ALA A 7 8.73 23.95 7.45
C ALA A 7 8.15 25.34 7.13
N ILE A 8 6.91 25.61 7.55
CA ILE A 8 6.22 26.89 7.32
C ILE A 8 6.35 27.88 8.48
N GLY A 9 7.13 27.56 9.51
CA GLY A 9 7.39 28.46 10.63
C GLY A 9 6.34 28.40 11.76
N VAL A 10 5.49 27.37 11.78
CA VAL A 10 4.47 27.16 12.82
C VAL A 10 5.04 26.27 13.95
N PRO A 11 4.87 26.65 15.23
CA PRO A 11 5.24 25.80 16.36
C PRO A 11 4.30 24.61 16.53
N LEU A 12 4.85 23.40 16.61
CA LEU A 12 4.20 22.17 17.07
C LEU A 12 4.69 21.85 18.47
N TYR A 13 3.78 21.48 19.36
CA TYR A 13 4.07 21.30 20.78
C TYR A 13 4.25 19.82 21.13
N TYR A 14 5.15 19.55 22.07
CA TYR A 14 5.18 18.26 22.76
C TYR A 14 4.18 18.26 23.92
N SER A 15 3.66 17.09 24.27
CA SER A 15 2.81 16.90 25.45
C SER A 15 3.47 17.49 26.71
N GLY A 16 2.68 18.18 27.52
CA GLY A 16 3.11 18.69 28.82
C GLY A 16 3.48 17.58 29.81
N ALA A 17 4.20 17.94 30.86
CA ALA A 17 4.66 16.97 31.86
C ALA A 17 3.46 16.31 32.58
N SER A 18 3.47 14.98 32.64
CA SER A 18 2.41 14.23 33.33
C SER A 18 2.34 14.57 34.82
N ASN A 19 1.13 14.70 35.33
CA ASN A 19 0.79 14.89 36.73
C ASN A 19 -0.07 13.74 37.31
N HIS A 20 -0.51 12.79 36.48
CA HIS A 20 -1.05 11.50 36.92
C HIS A 20 -0.48 10.31 36.14
N TRP A 21 -0.58 9.12 36.72
CA TRP A 21 -0.03 7.87 36.18
C TRP A 21 -1.03 6.73 36.38
N PHE A 22 -1.35 6.04 35.29
CA PHE A 22 -2.37 4.99 35.26
C PHE A 22 -1.89 3.72 34.55
N SER A 23 -2.49 2.59 34.90
CA SER A 23 -2.30 1.35 34.17
C SER A 23 -3.64 0.72 33.80
N ALA A 24 -3.90 0.62 32.51
CA ALA A 24 -5.06 -0.05 31.95
C ALA A 24 -4.79 -1.57 31.88
N THR A 25 -5.21 -2.27 32.93
CA THR A 25 -4.91 -3.71 33.15
C THR A 25 -6.11 -4.64 32.97
N SER A 26 -7.33 -4.11 32.79
CA SER A 26 -8.53 -4.90 32.56
C SER A 26 -9.67 -4.05 32.00
N GLY A 27 -10.68 -4.72 31.45
CA GLY A 27 -11.88 -4.08 30.92
C GLY A 27 -11.74 -3.58 29.48
N PRO A 28 -12.86 -3.33 28.78
CA PRO A 28 -12.85 -2.89 27.39
C PRO A 28 -12.52 -1.40 27.23
N THR A 29 -12.62 -0.61 28.31
CA THR A 29 -12.47 0.84 28.29
C THR A 29 -11.72 1.33 29.53
N PHE A 30 -10.84 2.31 29.34
CA PHE A 30 -10.17 3.06 30.40
C PHE A 30 -10.39 4.56 30.19
N ASN A 31 -10.76 5.29 31.24
CA ASN A 31 -10.89 6.74 31.21
C ASN A 31 -9.86 7.33 32.18
N GLY A 32 -9.03 8.24 31.67
CA GLY A 32 -8.11 9.06 32.43
C GLY A 32 -8.83 10.18 33.18
N SER A 33 -8.07 11.21 33.50
CA SER A 33 -8.46 12.32 34.34
C SER A 33 -8.76 13.57 33.49
N SER A 34 -8.59 14.76 34.07
CA SER A 34 -8.62 16.02 33.32
C SER A 34 -7.25 16.71 33.32
N GLY A 35 -6.26 16.08 33.95
CA GLY A 35 -4.86 16.51 33.96
C GLY A 35 -4.07 15.83 32.86
N ASN A 36 -2.75 15.94 32.96
CA ASN A 36 -1.82 15.36 32.01
C ASN A 36 -1.46 13.96 32.50
N ASP A 37 -1.89 12.93 31.80
CA ASP A 37 -1.82 11.56 32.26
C ASP A 37 -0.76 10.77 31.50
N SER A 38 -0.05 9.90 32.20
CA SER A 38 0.68 8.80 31.55
C SER A 38 -0.11 7.51 31.74
N ILE A 39 -0.52 6.87 30.65
CA ILE A 39 -1.40 5.70 30.67
C ILE A 39 -0.71 4.51 30.01
N TRP A 40 -0.43 3.45 30.79
CA TRP A 40 0.17 2.20 30.28
C TRP A 40 -0.90 1.13 30.04
N ALA A 41 -1.07 0.71 28.78
CA ALA A 41 -1.96 -0.37 28.40
C ALA A 41 -1.26 -1.73 28.42
N SER A 42 -1.74 -2.68 29.21
CA SER A 42 -1.12 -4.00 29.32
C SER A 42 -1.19 -4.78 28.00
N SER A 43 -0.12 -5.50 27.65
CA SER A 43 -0.03 -6.29 26.40
C SER A 43 -1.07 -7.42 26.28
N GLY A 44 -1.56 -7.93 27.42
CA GLY A 44 -2.54 -9.01 27.48
C GLY A 44 -4.01 -8.56 27.44
N VAL A 45 -4.29 -7.29 27.19
CA VAL A 45 -5.64 -6.71 27.28
C VAL A 45 -6.00 -5.97 26.00
N ASN A 46 -7.25 -6.10 25.55
CA ASN A 46 -7.82 -5.26 24.51
C ASN A 46 -8.59 -4.13 25.20
N VAL A 47 -8.04 -2.91 25.19
CA VAL A 47 -8.61 -1.75 25.91
C VAL A 47 -8.62 -0.52 25.00
N THR A 48 -9.70 0.25 25.07
CA THR A 48 -9.81 1.58 24.47
C THR A 48 -9.61 2.63 25.54
N MET A 49 -8.63 3.51 25.38
CA MET A 49 -8.25 4.53 26.35
C MET A 49 -8.70 5.91 25.89
N TYR A 50 -9.23 6.68 26.84
CA TYR A 50 -9.61 8.09 26.70
C TYR A 50 -8.85 8.86 27.77
N GLY A 51 -8.14 9.93 27.39
CA GLY A 51 -7.13 10.57 28.23
C GLY A 51 -7.73 11.65 29.09
N GLY A 52 -8.39 12.63 28.46
CA GLY A 52 -9.00 13.70 29.22
C GLY A 52 -9.02 15.03 28.49
N GLN A 53 -8.64 16.09 29.18
CA GLN A 53 -8.53 17.46 28.64
C GLN A 53 -7.10 18.00 28.80
N GLY A 54 -6.19 17.17 29.31
CA GLY A 54 -4.79 17.53 29.49
C GLY A 54 -3.92 16.90 28.41
N ASP A 55 -2.63 17.17 28.48
CA ASP A 55 -1.68 16.58 27.55
C ASP A 55 -1.29 15.17 28.04
N ASP A 56 -1.79 14.15 27.35
CA ASP A 56 -1.70 12.75 27.75
C ASP A 56 -0.63 11.98 26.95
N ILE A 57 -0.03 10.98 27.59
CA ILE A 57 0.95 10.08 27.00
C ILE A 57 0.45 8.64 27.14
N TYR A 58 0.16 8.03 26.00
CA TYR A 58 -0.32 6.67 25.87
C TYR A 58 0.82 5.71 25.56
N TYR A 59 1.02 4.71 26.41
CA TYR A 59 1.99 3.64 26.17
C TYR A 59 1.25 2.37 25.74
N LEU A 60 1.40 2.00 24.47
CA LEU A 60 0.72 0.84 23.87
C LEU A 60 1.66 -0.35 23.77
N TYR A 61 1.22 -1.50 24.30
CA TYR A 61 2.00 -2.75 24.29
C TYR A 61 1.35 -3.89 23.51
N SER A 62 0.25 -3.65 22.80
CA SER A 62 -0.44 -4.63 21.97
C SER A 62 -1.29 -3.94 20.90
N ALA A 63 -1.43 -4.57 19.74
CA ALA A 63 -2.36 -4.15 18.67
C ALA A 63 -3.83 -4.11 19.12
N GLY A 64 -4.16 -4.77 20.25
CA GLY A 64 -5.47 -4.69 20.88
C GLY A 64 -5.71 -3.40 21.69
N ASN A 65 -4.68 -2.59 21.93
CA ASN A 65 -4.80 -1.32 22.63
C ASN A 65 -5.17 -0.19 21.65
N LYS A 66 -6.19 0.58 21.99
CA LYS A 66 -6.70 1.69 21.16
C LYS A 66 -6.73 2.99 21.95
N VAL A 67 -6.55 4.10 21.27
CA VAL A 67 -6.65 5.46 21.82
C VAL A 67 -7.78 6.18 21.11
N VAL A 68 -8.57 6.95 21.86
CA VAL A 68 -9.59 7.84 21.30
C VAL A 68 -9.44 9.20 21.98
N GLU A 69 -9.09 10.20 21.18
CA GLU A 69 -9.05 11.60 21.57
C GLU A 69 -10.15 12.41 20.86
N TYR A 70 -10.69 13.42 21.54
CA TYR A 70 -11.59 14.40 20.95
C TYR A 70 -10.86 15.71 20.66
N ALA A 71 -11.37 16.47 19.69
CA ALA A 71 -10.78 17.72 19.28
C ALA A 71 -10.66 18.72 20.46
N GLY A 72 -9.48 19.32 20.60
CA GLY A 72 -9.20 20.37 21.59
C GLY A 72 -8.99 19.86 23.02
N GLN A 73 -8.65 18.58 23.18
CA GLN A 73 -8.44 17.94 24.48
C GLN A 73 -7.01 17.98 25.01
N GLY A 74 -6.08 18.65 24.34
CA GLY A 74 -4.70 18.74 24.78
C GLY A 74 -3.76 18.59 23.61
N VAL A 75 -2.51 18.29 23.92
CA VAL A 75 -1.50 17.83 22.96
C VAL A 75 -1.04 16.45 23.41
N ASP A 76 -1.40 15.42 22.66
CA ASP A 76 -1.29 14.04 23.10
C ASP A 76 -0.18 13.29 22.37
N THR A 77 0.42 12.32 23.06
CA THR A 77 1.48 11.48 22.50
C THR A 77 1.12 10.01 22.61
N ILE A 78 1.22 9.29 21.49
CA ILE A 78 1.27 7.82 21.51
C ILE A 78 2.73 7.38 21.46
N ASN A 79 3.12 6.56 22.44
CA ASN A 79 4.40 5.90 22.51
C ASN A 79 4.20 4.39 22.37
N THR A 80 4.83 3.79 21.37
CA THR A 80 4.74 2.36 21.17
C THR A 80 6.00 1.76 20.56
N TRP A 81 6.11 0.44 20.61
CA TRP A 81 7.19 -0.33 20.00
C TRP A 81 6.76 -1.00 18.70
N MET A 82 5.48 -1.00 18.36
CA MET A 82 4.95 -1.62 17.15
C MET A 82 4.68 -0.56 16.09
N SER A 83 4.46 -1.01 14.86
CA SER A 83 3.99 -0.12 13.80
C SER A 83 2.66 0.53 14.17
N TYR A 84 2.47 1.81 13.84
CA TYR A 84 1.30 2.55 14.29
C TYR A 84 0.91 3.69 13.35
N THR A 85 -0.39 3.92 13.23
CA THR A 85 -1.00 5.08 12.58
C THR A 85 -1.78 5.86 13.63
N LEU A 86 -1.55 7.18 13.72
CA LEU A 86 -2.24 8.01 14.70
C LEU A 86 -3.75 8.02 14.42
N PRO A 87 -4.59 7.84 15.47
CA PRO A 87 -6.01 8.15 15.33
C PRO A 87 -6.19 9.67 15.20
N ASN A 88 -7.38 10.10 14.81
CA ASN A 88 -7.74 11.52 14.79
C ASN A 88 -7.51 12.17 16.16
N ASN A 89 -7.15 13.46 16.13
CA ASN A 89 -6.98 14.31 17.33
C ASN A 89 -5.82 13.92 18.26
N VAL A 90 -4.85 13.12 17.79
CA VAL A 90 -3.59 12.90 18.51
C VAL A 90 -2.46 13.56 17.73
N GLU A 91 -1.62 14.34 18.40
CA GLU A 91 -0.64 15.21 17.74
C GLU A 91 0.73 14.57 17.58
N ASN A 92 1.13 13.64 18.46
CA ASN A 92 2.49 13.14 18.50
C ASN A 92 2.59 11.62 18.50
N LEU A 93 3.58 11.08 17.77
CA LEU A 93 3.86 9.65 17.70
C LEU A 93 5.34 9.36 17.99
N VAL A 94 5.59 8.36 18.81
CA VAL A 94 6.92 7.79 19.03
C VAL A 94 6.89 6.28 18.80
N VAL A 95 7.66 5.80 17.82
CA VAL A 95 7.80 4.35 17.52
C VAL A 95 9.23 3.90 17.75
N THR A 96 9.39 2.86 18.58
CA THR A 96 10.69 2.54 19.20
C THR A 96 11.37 1.24 18.74
N ASN A 97 10.70 0.31 18.05
CA ASN A 97 11.40 -0.84 17.44
C ASN A 97 11.69 -0.60 15.96
N ALA A 98 12.74 -1.28 15.49
CA ALA A 98 13.18 -1.27 14.11
C ALA A 98 12.15 -1.87 13.15
N HIS A 99 12.24 -1.49 11.86
CA HIS A 99 11.46 -2.06 10.76
C HIS A 99 9.94 -1.92 10.93
N ASN A 100 9.52 -0.84 11.58
CA ASN A 100 8.13 -0.46 11.75
C ASN A 100 7.78 0.76 10.92
N TYR A 101 6.47 0.97 10.71
CA TYR A 101 5.96 2.25 10.24
C TYR A 101 5.50 3.16 11.39
N ALA A 102 5.61 4.46 11.18
CA ALA A 102 5.11 5.52 12.05
C ALA A 102 4.34 6.53 11.20
N PHE A 103 3.02 6.39 11.17
CA PHE A 103 2.13 7.20 10.33
C PHE A 103 1.33 8.18 11.16
N GLY A 104 1.23 9.41 10.68
CA GLY A 104 0.44 10.47 11.30
C GLY A 104 -1.03 10.43 10.91
N ASN A 105 -1.67 11.59 10.98
CA ASN A 105 -3.08 11.79 10.68
C ASN A 105 -3.27 13.08 9.84
N ALA A 106 -4.37 13.80 9.99
CA ALA A 106 -4.67 15.02 9.22
C ALA A 106 -4.24 16.33 9.94
N LEU A 107 -3.51 16.23 11.04
CA LEU A 107 -3.01 17.35 11.83
C LEU A 107 -1.51 17.56 11.57
N ASP A 108 -1.00 18.72 11.95
CA ASP A 108 0.44 18.96 12.06
C ASP A 108 1.02 18.09 13.21
N ASN A 109 1.70 16.99 12.86
CA ASN A 109 2.21 15.99 13.79
C ASN A 109 3.71 16.12 14.08
N ILE A 110 4.12 15.73 15.31
CA ILE A 110 5.53 15.41 15.60
C ILE A 110 5.68 13.89 15.64
N ILE A 111 6.43 13.35 14.69
CA ILE A 111 6.66 11.90 14.60
C ILE A 111 8.14 11.62 14.82
N THR A 112 8.44 10.79 15.82
CA THR A 112 9.79 10.34 16.13
C THR A 112 9.92 8.84 15.98
N ALA A 113 10.84 8.41 15.13
CA ALA A 113 11.21 7.02 14.92
C ALA A 113 12.61 6.81 15.52
N THR A 114 12.78 5.92 16.51
CA THR A 114 14.01 5.86 17.32
C THR A 114 14.86 4.59 17.15
N ALA A 115 14.61 3.78 16.12
CA ALA A 115 15.32 2.52 15.91
C ALA A 115 15.43 2.15 14.42
N GLY A 116 16.13 1.04 14.13
CA GLY A 116 16.52 0.61 12.78
C GLY A 116 15.48 0.79 11.65
N GLY A 117 15.94 1.08 10.44
CA GLY A 117 15.16 1.36 9.22
C GLY A 117 13.64 1.30 9.32
N GLN A 118 13.02 2.42 9.68
CA GLN A 118 11.58 2.65 9.83
C GLN A 118 11.01 3.39 8.61
N THR A 119 9.70 3.30 8.41
CA THR A 119 8.97 4.08 7.39
C THR A 119 8.13 5.14 8.09
N ILE A 120 8.31 6.39 7.73
CA ILE A 120 7.72 7.54 8.42
C ILE A 120 6.88 8.32 7.41
N ASP A 121 5.62 8.57 7.74
CA ASP A 121 4.70 9.37 6.93
C ASP A 121 3.95 10.32 7.88
N GLY A 122 4.00 11.61 7.60
CA GLY A 122 3.29 12.62 8.40
C GLY A 122 1.77 12.54 8.29
N GLY A 123 1.26 11.94 7.20
CA GLY A 123 -0.13 12.11 6.81
C GLY A 123 -0.32 13.47 6.15
N ALA A 124 -1.44 14.14 6.42
CA ALA A 124 -1.68 15.49 5.95
C ALA A 124 -1.43 16.50 7.07
N GLY A 125 -0.91 17.68 6.74
CA GLY A 125 -0.47 18.64 7.74
C GLY A 125 0.88 19.23 7.34
N ASN A 126 1.47 20.01 8.22
CA ASN A 126 2.84 20.49 8.05
C ASN A 126 3.68 19.89 9.18
N ASP A 127 4.25 18.73 8.92
CA ASP A 127 4.72 17.82 9.95
C ASP A 127 6.18 18.04 10.31
N VAL A 128 6.56 17.49 11.46
CA VAL A 128 7.94 17.40 11.90
C VAL A 128 8.31 15.94 12.09
N LEU A 129 9.07 15.41 11.13
CA LEU A 129 9.52 14.02 11.09
C LEU A 129 10.95 13.96 11.63
N ILE A 130 11.18 13.10 12.61
CA ILE A 130 12.44 13.06 13.35
C ILE A 130 13.04 11.67 13.29
N ASP A 131 14.24 11.55 12.69
CA ASP A 131 15.12 10.41 12.98
C ASP A 131 15.65 10.57 14.41
N GLY A 132 15.15 9.72 15.29
CA GLY A 132 15.54 9.60 16.69
C GLY A 132 16.80 8.75 16.92
N GLY A 133 17.30 8.12 15.86
CA GLY A 133 18.62 7.53 15.76
C GLY A 133 18.64 6.09 15.28
N GLY A 134 19.40 5.87 14.20
CA GLY A 134 20.00 4.60 13.83
C GLY A 134 19.10 3.73 12.95
N GLY A 135 19.57 3.34 11.77
CA GLY A 135 18.72 2.73 10.76
C GLY A 135 18.87 3.44 9.44
N ALA A 136 18.39 2.84 8.35
CA ALA A 136 18.21 3.51 7.08
C ALA A 136 16.71 3.77 6.93
N ASP A 137 16.27 4.96 7.33
CA ASP A 137 14.84 5.28 7.41
C ASP A 137 14.30 5.77 6.06
N VAL A 138 13.00 5.63 5.86
CA VAL A 138 12.29 6.12 4.67
C VAL A 138 11.23 7.12 5.10
N PHE A 139 11.39 8.38 4.71
CA PHE A 139 10.41 9.44 4.91
C PHE A 139 9.53 9.55 3.66
N ILE A 140 8.24 9.32 3.78
CA ILE A 140 7.27 9.43 2.69
C ILE A 140 6.69 10.84 2.70
N ILE A 141 6.79 11.53 1.56
CA ILE A 141 6.24 12.87 1.33
C ILE A 141 5.36 12.77 0.09
N ALA A 142 4.04 12.87 0.29
CA ALA A 142 3.06 12.79 -0.77
C ALA A 142 2.53 14.17 -1.17
N LYS A 143 2.20 14.34 -2.45
CA LYS A 143 1.64 15.59 -2.98
C LYS A 143 0.26 15.87 -2.40
N GLY A 144 0.06 17.11 -1.95
CA GLY A 144 -1.20 17.57 -1.36
C GLY A 144 -1.30 17.32 0.14
N ASN A 145 -0.29 16.69 0.75
CA ASN A 145 -0.24 16.44 2.18
C ASN A 145 0.36 17.59 2.98
N GLY A 146 0.92 18.63 2.34
CA GLY A 146 1.43 19.82 3.02
C GLY A 146 2.95 19.94 2.98
N SER A 147 3.53 20.67 3.94
CA SER A 147 4.96 21.03 3.94
C SER A 147 5.67 20.58 5.21
N ASP A 148 6.53 19.59 5.05
CA ASP A 148 7.13 18.88 6.17
C ASP A 148 8.58 19.30 6.42
N SER A 149 9.03 19.06 7.65
CA SER A 149 10.43 19.19 8.01
C SER A 149 11.00 17.89 8.56
N ILE A 150 12.18 17.52 8.08
CA ILE A 150 12.92 16.35 8.57
C ILE A 150 14.08 16.84 9.45
N LEU A 151 14.13 16.32 10.67
CA LEU A 151 15.22 16.53 11.62
C LEU A 151 16.11 15.29 11.65
N ASN A 152 17.42 15.53 11.76
CA ASN A 152 18.47 14.52 11.87
C ASN A 152 18.62 13.57 10.68
N PHE A 153 18.18 13.95 9.48
CA PHE A 153 18.31 13.15 8.26
C PHE A 153 19.76 12.64 8.05
N ALA A 154 19.93 11.33 8.12
CA ALA A 154 21.21 10.65 8.02
C ALA A 154 21.57 10.32 6.56
N SER A 155 22.86 10.04 6.31
CA SER A 155 23.36 9.75 4.95
C SER A 155 22.78 8.48 4.33
N ASN A 156 22.27 7.57 5.15
CA ASN A 156 21.68 6.30 4.76
C ASN A 156 20.15 6.32 4.79
N ASP A 157 19.53 7.45 5.15
CA ASP A 157 18.09 7.63 5.03
C ASP A 157 17.69 7.93 3.59
N ALA A 158 16.42 7.76 3.30
CA ALA A 158 15.82 8.11 2.02
C ALA A 158 14.52 8.89 2.20
N VAL A 159 14.22 9.74 1.23
CA VAL A 159 12.92 10.38 1.06
C VAL A 159 12.24 9.79 -0.16
N ARG A 160 11.01 9.32 0.02
CA ARG A 160 10.11 8.96 -1.06
C ARG A 160 9.25 10.17 -1.41
N LEU A 161 9.27 10.56 -2.69
CA LEU A 161 8.49 11.69 -3.20
C LEU A 161 7.36 11.20 -4.10
N ASP A 162 6.14 11.21 -3.59
CA ASP A 162 4.98 10.64 -4.27
C ASP A 162 4.14 11.74 -4.95
N GLY A 163 3.90 11.58 -6.26
CA GLY A 163 3.02 12.48 -7.03
C GLY A 163 3.60 13.84 -7.45
N TYR A 164 4.86 14.16 -7.11
CA TYR A 164 5.51 15.44 -7.45
C TYR A 164 6.11 15.50 -8.86
N GLY A 165 6.18 14.37 -9.59
CA GLY A 165 6.68 14.32 -10.96
C GLY A 165 8.21 14.35 -11.10
N PHE A 166 8.95 14.24 -9.99
CA PHE A 166 10.40 14.05 -10.03
C PHE A 166 10.75 12.63 -10.47
N THR A 167 11.50 12.47 -11.55
CA THR A 167 11.99 11.15 -12.01
C THR A 167 13.51 11.03 -11.99
N SER A 168 14.23 12.06 -11.54
CA SER A 168 15.70 12.02 -11.40
C SER A 168 16.21 12.88 -10.26
N PHE A 169 17.33 12.47 -9.64
CA PHE A 169 18.00 13.26 -8.61
C PHE A 169 18.44 14.64 -9.11
N ALA A 170 18.81 14.78 -10.39
CA ALA A 170 19.17 16.07 -10.96
C ALA A 170 17.99 17.07 -10.87
N ALA A 171 16.78 16.62 -11.21
CA ALA A 171 15.58 17.47 -11.10
C ALA A 171 15.25 17.84 -9.64
N VAL A 172 15.45 16.91 -8.70
CA VAL A 172 15.29 17.18 -7.26
C VAL A 172 16.33 18.20 -6.79
N HIS A 173 17.61 17.97 -7.10
CA HIS A 173 18.73 18.82 -6.71
C HIS A 173 18.56 20.25 -7.26
N ASP A 174 18.15 20.41 -8.52
CA ASP A 174 17.88 21.72 -9.12
C ASP A 174 16.72 22.48 -8.45
N SER A 175 15.88 21.75 -7.70
CA SER A 175 14.76 22.31 -6.93
C SER A 175 15.12 22.62 -5.46
N MET A 176 16.37 22.37 -5.05
CA MET A 176 16.85 22.66 -3.69
C MET A 176 17.42 24.07 -3.55
N ILE A 177 17.18 24.68 -2.39
CA ILE A 177 17.76 25.96 -1.98
C ILE A 177 18.38 25.80 -0.60
N GLN A 178 19.61 26.28 -0.44
CA GLN A 178 20.24 26.38 0.89
C GLN A 178 19.63 27.58 1.63
N ALA A 179 18.93 27.32 2.74
CA ALA A 179 18.30 28.32 3.60
C ALA A 179 18.99 28.34 4.97
N GLY A 180 20.07 29.12 5.07
CA GLY A 180 20.91 29.13 6.28
C GLY A 180 21.47 27.73 6.56
N PRO A 181 21.25 27.13 7.75
CA PRO A 181 21.72 25.80 8.08
C PRO A 181 20.87 24.66 7.47
N ASN A 182 19.76 24.98 6.80
CA ASN A 182 18.80 23.99 6.31
C ASN A 182 18.81 23.93 4.77
N VAL A 183 18.33 22.82 4.22
CA VAL A 183 18.02 22.69 2.79
C VAL A 183 16.50 22.70 2.64
N VAL A 184 15.99 23.53 1.74
CA VAL A 184 14.57 23.56 1.36
C VAL A 184 14.45 23.01 -0.06
N LEU A 185 13.73 21.91 -0.21
CA LEU A 185 13.33 21.36 -1.50
C LEU A 185 11.96 21.94 -1.87
N ASN A 186 11.89 22.64 -2.99
CA ASN A 186 10.63 23.11 -3.55
C ASN A 186 9.93 21.96 -4.29
N LEU A 187 8.76 21.55 -3.79
CA LEU A 187 7.98 20.45 -4.35
C LEU A 187 6.97 20.92 -5.41
N GLY A 188 6.80 22.23 -5.56
CA GLY A 188 5.78 22.84 -6.41
C GLY A 188 4.43 22.98 -5.71
N SER A 189 3.46 23.61 -6.36
CA SER A 189 2.10 23.87 -5.81
C SER A 189 2.03 24.59 -4.46
N GLY A 190 3.13 25.19 -4.00
CA GLY A 190 3.23 25.85 -2.69
C GLY A 190 3.73 24.95 -1.56
N GLU A 191 4.04 23.67 -1.85
CA GLU A 191 4.58 22.71 -0.89
C GLU A 191 6.12 22.71 -0.89
N ILE A 192 6.70 22.49 0.28
CA ILE A 192 8.15 22.36 0.47
C ILE A 192 8.48 21.20 1.40
N LEU A 193 9.68 20.65 1.25
CA LEU A 193 10.30 19.77 2.24
C LEU A 193 11.55 20.44 2.79
N GLU A 194 11.64 20.61 4.11
CA GLU A 194 12.80 21.20 4.76
C GLU A 194 13.64 20.13 5.47
N PHE A 195 14.89 19.97 5.05
CA PHE A 195 15.89 19.19 5.77
C PHE A 195 16.64 20.12 6.74
N LYS A 196 16.46 19.90 8.05
CA LYS A 196 17.12 20.72 9.07
C LYS A 196 18.60 20.37 9.20
N ASN A 197 19.44 21.38 9.41
CA ASN A 197 20.86 21.25 9.77
C ASN A 197 21.71 20.42 8.79
N THR A 198 21.37 20.47 7.50
CA THR A 198 22.14 19.82 6.44
C THR A 198 22.47 20.80 5.32
N THR A 199 23.30 20.35 4.39
CA THR A 199 23.72 21.12 3.23
C THR A 199 23.46 20.34 1.96
N ILE A 200 23.22 21.04 0.85
CA ILE A 200 22.84 20.39 -0.42
C ILE A 200 23.89 19.34 -0.85
N ASP A 201 25.17 19.61 -0.64
CA ASP A 201 26.28 18.71 -0.98
C ASP A 201 26.30 17.39 -0.18
N LYS A 202 25.57 17.32 0.94
CA LYS A 202 25.43 16.08 1.72
C LYS A 202 24.29 15.18 1.23
N LEU A 203 23.36 15.72 0.45
CA LEU A 203 22.26 14.97 -0.11
C LEU A 203 22.73 14.29 -1.40
N GLN A 204 22.50 12.99 -1.50
CA GLN A 204 23.01 12.12 -2.55
C GLN A 204 21.86 11.43 -3.29
N PRO A 205 22.09 10.89 -4.51
CA PRO A 205 21.04 10.21 -5.27
C PRO A 205 20.34 9.09 -4.47
N ASN A 206 21.07 8.31 -3.68
CA ASN A 206 20.50 7.23 -2.88
C ASN A 206 19.57 7.72 -1.75
N ASN A 207 19.60 9.00 -1.40
CA ASN A 207 18.68 9.60 -0.44
C ASN A 207 17.28 9.88 -1.02
N PHE A 208 17.03 9.60 -2.30
CA PHE A 208 15.74 9.88 -2.94
C PHE A 208 15.20 8.63 -3.61
N GLN A 209 14.04 8.16 -3.16
CA GLN A 209 13.23 7.16 -3.85
C GLN A 209 12.24 7.90 -4.74
N LEU A 210 12.39 7.73 -6.05
CA LEU A 210 11.60 8.46 -7.05
C LEU A 210 10.76 7.48 -7.87
N PRO A 211 9.62 7.95 -8.45
CA PRO A 211 8.83 7.15 -9.36
C PRO A 211 9.63 6.61 -10.54
N ILE A 212 9.26 5.44 -11.02
CA ILE A 212 9.88 4.79 -12.17
C ILE A 212 9.87 5.71 -13.40
N ASP A 213 11.03 5.89 -14.02
CA ASP A 213 11.13 6.66 -15.27
C ASP A 213 10.66 5.81 -16.45
N LYS A 214 9.49 6.14 -16.98
CA LYS A 214 8.88 5.47 -18.14
C LYS A 214 9.41 5.97 -19.48
N SER A 215 10.28 6.98 -19.53
CA SER A 215 10.78 7.55 -20.79
C SER A 215 11.55 6.53 -21.66
N GLY A 216 12.12 5.50 -21.03
CA GLY A 216 12.77 4.36 -21.67
C GLY A 216 11.84 3.20 -22.02
N MET A 217 10.52 3.37 -21.92
CA MET A 217 9.54 2.29 -22.11
C MET A 217 8.57 2.61 -23.25
N THR A 218 8.00 1.58 -23.86
CA THR A 218 6.97 1.71 -24.91
C THR A 218 5.69 1.02 -24.43
N LEU A 219 4.58 1.78 -24.38
CA LEU A 219 3.26 1.26 -24.04
C LEU A 219 2.89 0.11 -25.00
N SER A 220 2.69 -1.09 -24.45
CA SER A 220 2.38 -2.31 -25.20
C SER A 220 0.95 -2.80 -24.98
N PHE A 221 0.35 -2.42 -23.85
CA PHE A 221 -1.06 -2.62 -23.56
C PHE A 221 -1.62 -1.40 -22.85
N SER A 222 -2.87 -1.04 -23.16
CA SER A 222 -3.61 -0.04 -22.40
C SER A 222 -5.10 -0.30 -22.47
N ASP A 223 -5.76 -0.25 -21.32
CA ASP A 223 -7.19 -0.05 -21.22
C ASP A 223 -7.48 1.08 -20.22
N GLU A 224 -8.17 2.11 -20.69
CA GLU A 224 -8.60 3.28 -19.91
C GLU A 224 -10.05 3.12 -19.42
N PHE A 225 -10.65 1.94 -19.61
CA PHE A 225 -12.01 1.58 -19.20
C PHE A 225 -13.09 2.61 -19.57
N ASN A 226 -12.93 3.31 -20.70
CA ASN A 226 -13.99 4.11 -21.32
C ASN A 226 -15.15 3.22 -21.81
N THR A 227 -14.86 1.96 -22.11
CA THR A 227 -15.80 0.88 -22.43
C THR A 227 -15.19 -0.46 -22.03
N LEU A 228 -16.01 -1.47 -21.71
CA LEU A 228 -15.50 -2.81 -21.37
C LEU A 228 -15.54 -3.69 -22.63
N ASN A 229 -14.37 -3.93 -23.23
CA ASN A 229 -14.24 -4.74 -24.44
C ASN A 229 -14.12 -6.23 -24.11
N LEU A 230 -15.27 -6.88 -23.87
CA LEU A 230 -15.31 -8.32 -23.55
C LEU A 230 -15.01 -9.19 -24.76
N HIS A 231 -14.26 -10.26 -24.53
CA HIS A 231 -13.91 -11.23 -25.54
C HIS A 231 -15.14 -12.06 -25.98
N SER A 232 -15.25 -12.24 -27.29
CA SER A 232 -16.37 -12.90 -27.96
C SER A 232 -15.86 -13.68 -29.18
N SER A 233 -16.77 -14.31 -29.93
CA SER A 233 -16.42 -14.93 -31.22
C SER A 233 -15.76 -13.99 -32.25
N GLN A 234 -15.82 -12.68 -32.02
CA GLN A 234 -15.25 -11.64 -32.89
C GLN A 234 -13.93 -11.07 -32.34
N GLY A 235 -13.42 -11.63 -31.24
CA GLY A 235 -12.31 -11.08 -30.45
C GLY A 235 -12.81 -10.15 -29.34
N GLY A 236 -11.85 -9.55 -28.64
CA GLY A 236 -12.04 -8.61 -27.53
C GLY A 236 -10.78 -8.56 -26.66
N THR A 237 -10.81 -7.75 -25.60
CA THR A 237 -9.66 -7.56 -24.71
C THR A 237 -9.72 -8.50 -23.52
N TRP A 238 -10.89 -8.64 -22.89
CA TRP A 238 -11.00 -9.31 -21.60
C TRP A 238 -11.93 -10.51 -21.66
N ASP A 239 -11.44 -11.69 -21.29
CA ASP A 239 -12.29 -12.81 -20.90
C ASP A 239 -12.74 -12.64 -19.45
N THR A 240 -13.96 -13.09 -19.14
CA THR A 240 -14.56 -13.00 -17.80
C THR A 240 -14.44 -14.29 -16.98
N ASN A 241 -13.61 -15.21 -17.44
CA ASN A 241 -13.50 -16.56 -16.89
C ASN A 241 -12.09 -17.08 -17.18
N PHE A 242 -11.62 -18.03 -16.37
CA PHE A 242 -10.40 -18.75 -16.72
C PHE A 242 -10.61 -19.54 -18.01
N TRP A 243 -9.56 -19.70 -18.83
CA TRP A 243 -9.64 -20.50 -20.05
C TRP A 243 -9.92 -21.99 -19.77
N TRP A 244 -9.70 -22.45 -18.53
CA TRP A 244 -10.07 -23.77 -18.02
C TRP A 244 -11.36 -23.78 -17.20
N GLY A 245 -12.03 -22.64 -17.07
CA GLY A 245 -13.26 -22.47 -16.32
C GLY A 245 -14.44 -23.24 -16.92
N ALA A 246 -15.47 -23.47 -16.11
CA ALA A 246 -16.72 -24.04 -16.61
C ALA A 246 -17.51 -22.97 -17.37
N ALA A 247 -18.42 -23.38 -18.26
CA ALA A 247 -19.22 -22.44 -19.05
C ALA A 247 -20.07 -21.48 -18.20
N ASN A 248 -20.38 -21.85 -16.95
CA ASN A 248 -21.14 -21.01 -16.02
C ASN A 248 -20.26 -20.10 -15.15
N GLY A 249 -18.94 -20.11 -15.34
CA GLY A 249 -17.97 -19.36 -14.53
C GLY A 249 -16.96 -20.26 -13.82
N SER A 250 -16.32 -19.72 -12.79
CA SER A 250 -15.24 -20.42 -12.07
C SER A 250 -14.97 -19.85 -10.67
N THR A 251 -14.08 -20.51 -9.95
CA THR A 251 -13.52 -20.12 -8.63
C THR A 251 -12.26 -20.94 -8.38
N LEU A 252 -11.30 -20.44 -7.60
CA LEU A 252 -10.11 -21.21 -7.25
C LEU A 252 -10.38 -22.00 -5.96
N VAL A 253 -10.99 -23.19 -6.12
CA VAL A 253 -11.39 -24.07 -5.01
C VAL A 253 -10.23 -24.38 -4.05
N ARG A 254 -9.00 -24.50 -4.55
CA ARG A 254 -7.81 -24.79 -3.72
C ARG A 254 -7.47 -23.65 -2.75
N ASN A 255 -7.89 -22.42 -3.06
CA ASN A 255 -7.69 -21.25 -2.21
C ASN A 255 -8.79 -21.12 -1.15
N ASN A 256 -9.82 -21.99 -1.16
CA ASN A 256 -11.02 -21.88 -0.31
C ASN A 256 -11.80 -20.57 -0.54
N GLU A 257 -11.79 -20.08 -1.77
CA GLU A 257 -12.64 -18.98 -2.23
C GLU A 257 -14.14 -19.32 -2.15
N LEU A 258 -14.95 -18.30 -1.91
CA LEU A 258 -16.39 -18.41 -1.59
C LEU A 258 -17.28 -17.75 -2.66
N GLN A 259 -16.69 -16.98 -3.58
CA GLN A 259 -17.34 -16.42 -4.74
C GLN A 259 -17.32 -17.38 -5.92
N TRP A 260 -18.33 -17.24 -6.77
CA TRP A 260 -18.30 -17.71 -8.14
C TRP A 260 -18.07 -16.51 -9.07
N TYR A 261 -16.98 -16.52 -9.83
CA TYR A 261 -16.75 -15.54 -10.88
C TYR A 261 -17.76 -15.77 -12.01
N ILE A 262 -18.53 -14.73 -12.33
CA ILE A 262 -19.57 -14.81 -13.34
C ILE A 262 -18.94 -14.65 -14.73
N ASP A 263 -19.14 -15.67 -15.57
CA ASP A 263 -18.87 -15.55 -16.99
C ASP A 263 -19.98 -14.72 -17.65
N ALA A 264 -19.63 -13.55 -18.19
CA ALA A 264 -20.56 -12.62 -18.83
C ALA A 264 -21.22 -13.22 -20.09
N ASN A 265 -20.61 -14.25 -20.69
CA ASN A 265 -21.16 -14.94 -21.85
C ASN A 265 -22.16 -16.05 -21.48
N TYR A 266 -22.31 -16.37 -20.18
CA TYR A 266 -23.25 -17.40 -19.72
C TYR A 266 -24.67 -16.83 -19.58
N ALA A 267 -25.50 -17.03 -20.61
CA ALA A 267 -26.85 -16.48 -20.68
C ALA A 267 -27.73 -16.70 -19.43
N PRO A 268 -27.72 -17.87 -18.74
CA PRO A 268 -28.53 -18.08 -17.55
C PRO A 268 -28.23 -17.14 -16.37
N THR A 269 -27.01 -16.59 -16.27
CA THR A 269 -26.62 -15.62 -15.22
C THR A 269 -26.58 -14.18 -15.75
N SER A 270 -27.18 -13.90 -16.90
CA SER A 270 -27.17 -12.57 -17.54
C SER A 270 -27.81 -11.44 -16.73
N SER A 271 -28.53 -11.74 -15.66
CA SER A 271 -29.05 -10.76 -14.69
C SER A 271 -28.03 -10.31 -13.64
N VAL A 272 -26.88 -10.98 -13.56
CA VAL A 272 -25.78 -10.64 -12.64
C VAL A 272 -24.74 -9.84 -13.41
N HIS A 273 -24.47 -8.62 -12.94
CA HIS A 273 -23.53 -7.70 -13.57
C HIS A 273 -22.39 -7.39 -12.59
N PRO A 274 -21.35 -8.23 -12.52
CA PRO A 274 -20.22 -7.97 -11.64
C PRO A 274 -19.35 -6.80 -12.15
N PHE A 275 -19.53 -6.39 -13.41
CA PHE A 275 -18.78 -5.31 -14.05
C PHE A 275 -19.70 -4.13 -14.38
N SER A 276 -19.24 -2.92 -14.12
CA SER A 276 -19.85 -1.68 -14.59
C SER A 276 -18.79 -0.65 -14.94
N ILE A 277 -19.10 0.28 -15.84
CA ILE A 277 -18.24 1.42 -16.15
C ILE A 277 -19.01 2.70 -15.89
N ASP A 278 -18.39 3.60 -15.13
CA ASP A 278 -18.87 4.97 -14.95
C ASP A 278 -17.69 5.94 -15.09
N ASN A 279 -17.83 6.93 -15.99
CA ASN A 279 -16.84 7.99 -16.21
C ASN A 279 -15.39 7.50 -16.40
N GLY A 280 -15.19 6.42 -17.16
CA GLY A 280 -13.86 5.86 -17.43
C GLY A 280 -13.34 4.93 -16.32
N VAL A 281 -14.13 4.64 -15.29
CA VAL A 281 -13.75 3.75 -14.20
C VAL A 281 -14.51 2.44 -14.31
N LEU A 282 -13.78 1.34 -14.44
CA LEU A 282 -14.32 -0.02 -14.27
C LEU A 282 -14.57 -0.28 -12.78
N THR A 283 -15.72 -0.84 -12.42
CA THR A 283 -15.98 -1.39 -11.09
C THR A 283 -16.23 -2.88 -11.18
N ILE A 284 -15.43 -3.67 -10.45
CA ILE A 284 -15.67 -5.09 -10.17
C ILE A 284 -16.41 -5.17 -8.82
N THR A 285 -17.60 -5.80 -8.81
CA THR A 285 -18.44 -5.93 -7.62
C THR A 285 -18.53 -7.37 -7.15
N ALA A 286 -18.19 -7.60 -5.89
CA ALA A 286 -18.48 -8.84 -5.18
C ALA A 286 -19.71 -8.66 -4.27
N ALA A 287 -20.68 -9.56 -4.39
CA ALA A 287 -21.97 -9.46 -3.70
C ALA A 287 -22.54 -10.84 -3.36
N GLN A 288 -23.55 -10.88 -2.48
CA GLN A 288 -24.33 -12.09 -2.22
C GLN A 288 -25.06 -12.56 -3.49
N ALA A 289 -25.03 -13.88 -3.73
CA ALA A 289 -25.81 -14.50 -4.78
C ALA A 289 -27.30 -14.56 -4.37
N SER A 290 -28.19 -14.11 -5.26
CA SER A 290 -29.64 -14.23 -5.05
C SER A 290 -30.10 -15.69 -5.12
N ALA A 291 -31.25 -15.99 -4.50
CA ALA A 291 -31.76 -17.37 -4.38
C ALA A 291 -32.00 -18.06 -5.74
N ASP A 292 -32.33 -17.29 -6.78
CA ASP A 292 -32.51 -17.74 -8.16
C ASP A 292 -31.19 -17.95 -8.91
N ILE A 293 -30.12 -17.26 -8.51
CA ILE A 293 -28.79 -17.39 -9.11
C ILE A 293 -28.02 -18.57 -8.53
N LYS A 294 -28.11 -18.82 -7.21
CA LYS A 294 -27.35 -19.90 -6.53
C LYS A 294 -27.37 -21.24 -7.29
N PRO A 295 -28.52 -21.79 -7.74
CA PRO A 295 -28.55 -23.06 -8.46
C PRO A 295 -27.78 -23.05 -9.80
N LEU A 296 -27.55 -21.87 -10.39
CA LEU A 296 -26.85 -21.69 -11.67
C LEU A 296 -25.33 -21.59 -11.49
N ILE A 297 -24.87 -21.29 -10.28
CA ILE A 297 -23.46 -21.08 -9.91
C ILE A 297 -22.99 -22.12 -8.89
N ASN A 298 -23.46 -23.36 -9.02
CA ASN A 298 -23.07 -24.47 -8.14
C ASN A 298 -23.37 -24.24 -6.64
N ASN A 299 -24.39 -23.43 -6.34
CA ASN A 299 -24.82 -23.03 -4.99
C ASN A 299 -23.76 -22.26 -4.19
N TYR A 300 -22.84 -21.56 -4.87
CA TYR A 300 -21.95 -20.60 -4.22
C TYR A 300 -22.75 -19.44 -3.61
N GLU A 301 -22.26 -18.92 -2.47
CA GLU A 301 -22.96 -17.91 -1.68
C GLU A 301 -22.74 -16.49 -2.23
N TYR A 302 -21.66 -16.26 -2.97
CA TYR A 302 -21.28 -14.96 -3.50
C TYR A 302 -21.03 -15.02 -5.01
N THR A 303 -21.24 -13.90 -5.68
CA THR A 303 -20.85 -13.66 -7.08
C THR A 303 -19.79 -12.57 -7.13
N SER A 304 -18.84 -12.69 -8.04
CA SER A 304 -17.85 -11.64 -8.31
C SER A 304 -17.41 -11.64 -9.77
N GLY A 305 -16.40 -10.83 -10.11
CA GLY A 305 -15.80 -10.72 -11.44
C GLY A 305 -14.30 -11.02 -11.44
N LEU A 306 -13.86 -11.64 -12.53
CA LEU A 306 -12.48 -11.84 -12.96
C LEU A 306 -12.39 -11.30 -14.38
N LEU A 307 -11.37 -10.51 -14.70
CA LEU A 307 -10.99 -10.19 -16.07
C LEU A 307 -9.59 -10.74 -16.36
N THR A 308 -9.40 -11.34 -17.52
CA THR A 308 -8.10 -11.85 -17.96
C THR A 308 -7.81 -11.50 -19.42
N THR A 309 -6.54 -11.23 -19.74
CA THR A 309 -6.08 -10.97 -21.12
C THR A 309 -5.59 -12.23 -21.83
N HIS A 310 -5.88 -13.43 -21.33
CA HIS A 310 -5.32 -14.69 -21.84
C HIS A 310 -5.40 -14.82 -23.38
N ASP A 311 -6.55 -14.55 -23.99
CA ASP A 311 -6.73 -14.69 -25.44
C ASP A 311 -6.30 -13.45 -26.26
N SER A 312 -5.91 -12.36 -25.60
CA SER A 312 -5.72 -11.04 -26.24
C SER A 312 -4.32 -10.45 -26.09
N PHE A 313 -3.67 -10.63 -24.94
CA PHE A 313 -2.39 -10.03 -24.61
C PHE A 313 -1.60 -10.86 -23.60
N SER A 314 -0.36 -11.16 -23.95
CA SER A 314 0.68 -11.68 -23.07
C SER A 314 2.00 -11.00 -23.38
N GLN A 315 2.89 -10.91 -22.41
CA GLN A 315 4.23 -10.36 -22.60
C GLN A 315 5.24 -11.02 -21.65
N THR A 316 6.48 -11.15 -22.08
CA THR A 316 7.60 -11.50 -21.20
C THR A 316 8.33 -10.21 -20.80
N TYR A 317 8.55 -10.02 -19.50
CA TYR A 317 9.18 -8.81 -18.94
C TYR A 317 8.40 -7.53 -19.24
N GLY A 318 8.81 -6.41 -18.65
CA GLY A 318 8.14 -5.13 -18.82
C GLY A 318 7.73 -4.50 -17.50
N TYR A 319 7.01 -3.38 -17.60
CA TYR A 319 6.35 -2.77 -16.47
C TYR A 319 4.84 -2.95 -16.62
N PHE A 320 4.20 -3.49 -15.59
CA PHE A 320 2.76 -3.71 -15.53
C PHE A 320 2.21 -2.86 -14.41
N GLU A 321 1.14 -2.12 -14.66
CA GLU A 321 0.51 -1.29 -13.63
C GLU A 321 -1.00 -1.25 -13.75
N MET A 322 -1.63 -1.06 -12.61
CA MET A 322 -3.06 -0.83 -12.46
C MET A 322 -3.25 0.34 -11.51
N ARG A 323 -4.10 1.30 -11.91
CA ARG A 323 -4.56 2.36 -11.00
C ARG A 323 -5.94 2.02 -10.46
N ALA A 324 -6.04 1.79 -9.16
CA ALA A 324 -7.27 1.27 -8.54
C ALA A 324 -7.54 1.84 -7.14
N ASP A 325 -8.81 1.84 -6.77
CA ASP A 325 -9.37 2.06 -5.42
C ASP A 325 -9.86 0.70 -4.90
N LEU A 326 -9.27 0.23 -3.81
CA LEU A 326 -9.44 -1.13 -3.32
C LEU A 326 -10.50 -1.22 -2.21
N PRO A 327 -11.28 -2.33 -2.15
CA PRO A 327 -12.28 -2.51 -1.10
C PRO A 327 -11.66 -2.89 0.25
N GLU A 328 -12.17 -2.29 1.32
CA GLU A 328 -11.81 -2.59 2.72
C GLU A 328 -12.83 -3.52 3.41
N ASN A 329 -13.77 -4.08 2.65
CA ASN A 329 -14.76 -5.01 3.19
C ASN A 329 -14.06 -6.29 3.69
N ALA A 330 -14.29 -6.65 4.95
CA ALA A 330 -13.74 -7.88 5.50
C ALA A 330 -14.14 -9.11 4.66
N GLY A 331 -13.16 -9.94 4.32
CA GLY A 331 -13.35 -11.11 3.46
C GLY A 331 -13.27 -10.84 1.96
N ALA A 332 -13.16 -9.58 1.53
CA ALA A 332 -12.79 -9.24 0.15
C ALA A 332 -11.28 -9.43 -0.07
N TRP A 333 -10.91 -9.90 -1.26
CA TRP A 333 -9.52 -10.17 -1.65
C TRP A 333 -9.29 -9.69 -3.09
N PRO A 334 -9.06 -8.37 -3.31
CA PRO A 334 -8.67 -7.85 -4.63
C PRO A 334 -7.26 -8.32 -5.02
N ALA A 335 -7.06 -8.60 -6.30
CA ALA A 335 -5.77 -8.98 -6.86
C ALA A 335 -5.54 -8.43 -8.28
N PHE A 336 -4.29 -8.08 -8.59
CA PHE A 336 -3.77 -7.85 -9.94
C PHE A 336 -2.49 -8.67 -10.12
N TRP A 337 -2.50 -9.59 -11.07
CA TRP A 337 -1.52 -10.68 -11.13
C TRP A 337 -1.34 -11.22 -12.55
N LEU A 338 -0.32 -12.06 -12.75
CA LEU A 338 0.07 -12.59 -14.05
C LEU A 338 0.31 -14.09 -14.01
N LEU A 339 -0.09 -14.78 -15.08
CA LEU A 339 0.10 -16.23 -15.27
C LEU A 339 0.72 -16.56 -16.63
N PRO A 340 1.50 -17.66 -16.74
CA PRO A 340 2.08 -18.12 -18.00
C PRO A 340 1.03 -18.43 -19.05
N GLU A 341 1.23 -17.91 -20.27
CA GLU A 341 0.37 -18.18 -21.42
C GLU A 341 0.27 -19.68 -21.76
N ASP A 342 1.30 -20.47 -21.43
CA ASP A 342 1.30 -21.91 -21.67
C ASP A 342 0.53 -22.72 -20.62
N GLY A 343 -0.07 -22.06 -19.62
CA GLY A 343 -0.83 -22.69 -18.55
C GLY A 343 0.01 -23.42 -17.51
N SER A 344 1.33 -23.26 -17.53
CA SER A 344 2.20 -23.81 -16.47
C SER A 344 2.00 -23.06 -15.15
N TRP A 345 2.08 -23.78 -14.04
CA TRP A 345 2.04 -23.20 -12.69
C TRP A 345 2.83 -24.06 -11.69
N PRO A 346 3.70 -23.45 -10.87
CA PRO A 346 4.30 -22.11 -11.04
C PRO A 346 5.10 -22.00 -12.36
N PRO A 347 5.46 -20.79 -12.84
CA PRO A 347 5.47 -19.51 -12.11
C PRO A 347 4.15 -18.71 -12.10
N GLU A 348 4.04 -17.74 -11.19
CA GLU A 348 2.97 -16.74 -11.08
C GLU A 348 3.55 -15.45 -10.46
N LEU A 349 3.07 -14.28 -10.90
CA LEU A 349 3.51 -12.96 -10.42
C LEU A 349 2.33 -12.13 -9.93
N ASP A 350 2.30 -11.87 -8.63
CA ASP A 350 1.30 -11.02 -7.97
C ASP A 350 1.85 -9.60 -7.91
N VAL A 351 1.28 -8.71 -8.73
CA VAL A 351 1.63 -7.29 -8.73
C VAL A 351 1.15 -6.65 -7.43
N MET A 352 -0.08 -7.01 -7.03
CA MET A 352 -0.66 -6.60 -5.76
C MET A 352 -1.80 -7.56 -5.39
N GLU A 353 -1.82 -7.98 -4.14
CA GLU A 353 -3.02 -8.47 -3.45
C GLU A 353 -3.21 -7.71 -2.15
N MET A 354 -4.45 -7.71 -1.65
CA MET A 354 -4.79 -7.16 -0.34
C MET A 354 -5.94 -7.96 0.28
N TYR A 355 -6.02 -7.98 1.61
CA TYR A 355 -7.20 -8.46 2.32
C TYR A 355 -7.99 -7.28 2.85
N GLY A 356 -9.29 -7.19 2.56
CA GLY A 356 -10.09 -6.02 2.92
C GLY A 356 -10.12 -5.72 4.43
N GLN A 357 -10.03 -6.74 5.29
CA GLN A 357 -9.91 -6.55 6.75
C GLN A 357 -8.50 -6.15 7.25
N LYS A 358 -7.53 -6.09 6.36
CA LYS A 358 -6.17 -5.59 6.60
C LYS A 358 -5.86 -4.54 5.52
N PRO A 359 -6.64 -3.44 5.47
CA PRO A 359 -6.38 -2.38 4.51
C PRO A 359 -4.96 -1.88 4.70
N ASN A 360 -4.38 -1.37 3.61
CA ASN A 360 -3.04 -0.78 3.60
C ASN A 360 -1.88 -1.78 3.77
N SER A 361 -2.16 -3.08 3.82
CA SER A 361 -1.16 -4.15 3.83
C SER A 361 -1.15 -4.88 2.49
N LEU A 362 -0.24 -4.46 1.62
CA LEU A 362 -0.11 -4.99 0.27
C LEU A 362 0.76 -6.24 0.26
N LEU A 363 0.30 -7.28 -0.42
CA LEU A 363 1.03 -8.53 -0.64
C LEU A 363 1.57 -8.53 -2.07
N MET A 364 2.87 -8.76 -2.18
CA MET A 364 3.62 -8.68 -3.43
C MET A 364 4.45 -9.95 -3.54
N THR A 365 4.06 -10.85 -4.44
CA THR A 365 4.55 -12.23 -4.40
C THR A 365 4.91 -12.74 -5.79
N ALA A 366 5.91 -13.60 -5.82
CA ALA A 366 6.35 -14.35 -6.97
C ALA A 366 6.34 -15.83 -6.58
N HIS A 367 5.44 -16.61 -7.17
CA HIS A 367 5.36 -18.05 -6.98
C HIS A 367 6.27 -18.73 -8.00
N THR A 368 7.19 -19.57 -7.55
CA THR A 368 8.23 -20.17 -8.40
C THR A 368 8.43 -21.65 -8.09
N ASN A 369 8.88 -22.40 -9.08
CA ASN A 369 9.35 -23.78 -8.97
C ASN A 369 10.84 -23.89 -9.32
N GLN A 370 11.62 -22.80 -9.25
CA GLN A 370 13.03 -22.77 -9.65
C GLN A 370 13.93 -23.76 -8.88
N THR A 371 13.52 -24.14 -7.67
CA THR A 371 14.23 -25.11 -6.82
C THR A 371 13.78 -26.56 -7.06
N GLY A 372 12.84 -26.76 -7.98
CA GLY A 372 12.16 -28.03 -8.23
C GLY A 372 10.98 -28.31 -7.30
N GLN A 373 10.65 -27.39 -6.38
CA GLN A 373 9.44 -27.39 -5.55
C GLN A 373 8.83 -25.98 -5.54
N HIS A 374 7.52 -25.87 -5.26
CA HIS A 374 6.85 -24.59 -5.13
C HIS A 374 7.37 -23.82 -3.91
N THR A 375 7.89 -22.64 -4.16
CA THR A 375 8.28 -21.65 -3.14
C THR A 375 7.78 -20.27 -3.56
N THR A 376 7.75 -19.34 -2.62
CA THR A 376 7.42 -17.94 -2.90
C THR A 376 8.60 -17.02 -2.61
N VAL A 377 8.68 -15.92 -3.34
CA VAL A 377 9.55 -14.79 -3.04
C VAL A 377 8.67 -13.55 -3.05
N GLY A 378 8.68 -12.77 -1.97
CA GLY A 378 7.76 -11.64 -1.87
C GLY A 378 8.00 -10.77 -0.66
N SER A 379 7.14 -9.78 -0.48
CA SER A 379 7.15 -8.86 0.65
C SER A 379 5.72 -8.45 1.00
N THR A 380 5.49 -8.19 2.29
CA THR A 380 4.32 -7.44 2.74
C THR A 380 4.73 -5.99 2.96
N VAL A 381 4.08 -5.07 2.27
CA VAL A 381 4.36 -3.63 2.34
C VAL A 381 3.18 -2.95 3.00
N ASN A 382 3.44 -2.16 4.05
CA ASN A 382 2.42 -1.31 4.66
C ASN A 382 2.52 0.11 4.08
N VAL A 383 1.39 0.65 3.63
CA VAL A 383 1.24 2.00 3.07
C VAL A 383 0.32 2.83 3.96
N MET A 384 0.23 4.14 3.75
CA MET A 384 -0.63 4.98 4.60
C MET A 384 -2.12 4.67 4.33
N ASP A 385 -2.51 4.64 3.07
CA ASP A 385 -3.89 4.43 2.64
C ASP A 385 -3.92 3.49 1.43
N THR A 386 -5.05 2.83 1.20
CA THR A 386 -5.39 2.11 -0.04
C THR A 386 -6.79 2.48 -0.53
N ALA A 387 -7.50 3.33 0.22
CA ALA A 387 -8.72 3.97 -0.19
C ALA A 387 -8.42 5.09 -1.19
N GLY A 388 -9.31 5.23 -2.18
CA GLY A 388 -9.04 6.12 -3.31
C GLY A 388 -8.00 5.51 -4.25
N PHE A 389 -7.74 6.23 -5.34
CA PHE A 389 -6.98 5.64 -6.45
C PHE A 389 -5.47 5.77 -6.27
N HIS A 390 -4.83 4.61 -6.14
CA HIS A 390 -3.37 4.44 -6.14
C HIS A 390 -2.90 3.59 -7.32
N THR A 391 -1.63 3.74 -7.69
CA THR A 391 -1.02 2.97 -8.78
C THR A 391 -0.19 1.83 -8.22
N TYR A 392 -0.60 0.60 -8.52
CA TYR A 392 0.10 -0.63 -8.16
C TYR A 392 0.84 -1.13 -9.38
N GLY A 393 2.14 -1.43 -9.25
CA GLY A 393 2.91 -1.84 -10.41
C GLY A 393 4.04 -2.81 -10.11
N LEU A 394 4.51 -3.47 -11.16
CA LEU A 394 5.61 -4.43 -11.14
C LEU A 394 6.49 -4.21 -12.37
N LEU A 395 7.74 -3.84 -12.14
CA LEU A 395 8.78 -3.95 -13.15
C LEU A 395 9.38 -5.35 -13.05
N TRP A 396 9.17 -6.12 -14.11
CA TRP A 396 9.72 -7.44 -14.27
C TRP A 396 10.79 -7.43 -15.36
N THR A 397 12.01 -7.75 -14.97
CA THR A 397 13.18 -7.89 -15.86
C THR A 397 13.74 -9.31 -15.74
N PRO A 398 14.69 -9.73 -16.60
CA PRO A 398 15.35 -11.02 -16.44
C PRO A 398 16.03 -11.23 -15.08
N ASP A 399 16.47 -10.15 -14.42
CA ASP A 399 17.30 -10.23 -13.21
C ASP A 399 16.56 -9.77 -11.94
N LYS A 400 15.56 -8.90 -12.08
CA LYS A 400 14.85 -8.25 -10.97
C LYS A 400 13.34 -8.17 -11.16
N LEU A 401 12.64 -8.37 -10.05
CA LEU A 401 11.28 -7.92 -9.78
C LEU A 401 11.36 -6.67 -8.91
N ILE A 402 10.67 -5.61 -9.30
CA ILE A 402 10.56 -4.37 -8.51
C ILE A 402 9.08 -4.02 -8.44
N TRP A 403 8.50 -4.17 -7.26
CA TRP A 403 7.13 -3.75 -7.01
C TRP A 403 7.09 -2.27 -6.63
N THR A 404 6.10 -1.57 -7.16
CA THR A 404 5.92 -0.14 -7.00
C THR A 404 4.55 0.19 -6.44
N TYR A 405 4.51 1.20 -5.60
CA TYR A 405 3.30 1.86 -5.11
C TYR A 405 3.39 3.34 -5.47
N ASP A 406 2.39 3.87 -6.15
CA ASP A 406 2.39 5.22 -6.77
C ASP A 406 3.65 5.49 -7.61
N GLY A 407 4.09 4.45 -8.31
CA GLY A 407 5.26 4.46 -9.19
C GLY A 407 6.60 4.35 -8.46
N VAL A 408 6.65 4.48 -7.13
CA VAL A 408 7.90 4.36 -6.35
C VAL A 408 8.12 2.93 -5.90
N GLN A 409 9.37 2.45 -5.98
CA GLN A 409 9.74 1.13 -5.49
C GLN A 409 9.42 0.97 -3.99
N VAL A 410 8.73 -0.11 -3.65
CA VAL A 410 8.41 -0.49 -2.26
C VAL A 410 8.93 -1.87 -1.87
N ALA A 411 9.14 -2.74 -2.85
CA ALA A 411 9.76 -4.05 -2.64
C ALA A 411 10.55 -4.45 -3.89
N ALA A 412 11.52 -5.35 -3.71
CA ALA A 412 12.28 -5.91 -4.81
C ALA A 412 12.77 -7.32 -4.49
N ALA A 413 12.93 -8.13 -5.54
CA ALA A 413 13.50 -9.46 -5.47
C ALA A 413 14.32 -9.77 -6.73
N ALA A 414 15.18 -10.79 -6.68
CA ALA A 414 15.72 -11.36 -7.90
C ALA A 414 14.63 -12.09 -8.67
N THR A 415 14.60 -11.96 -9.99
CA THR A 415 13.65 -12.72 -10.83
C THR A 415 13.98 -14.21 -10.75
N PRO A 416 13.04 -15.07 -10.32
CA PRO A 416 13.23 -16.51 -10.34
C PRO A 416 13.55 -17.04 -11.73
N SER A 417 14.44 -18.03 -11.82
CA SER A 417 14.98 -18.49 -13.11
C SER A 417 13.94 -19.11 -14.06
N ASP A 418 12.77 -19.52 -13.55
CA ASP A 418 11.64 -20.06 -14.32
C ASP A 418 10.65 -18.98 -14.78
N MET A 419 10.80 -17.73 -14.35
CA MET A 419 9.98 -16.57 -14.76
C MET A 419 10.55 -15.91 -16.02
N ASN A 420 10.48 -16.64 -17.15
CA ASN A 420 11.10 -16.24 -18.42
C ASN A 420 10.22 -16.50 -19.66
N LYS A 421 8.92 -16.69 -19.47
CA LYS A 421 7.93 -16.97 -20.52
C LYS A 421 6.90 -15.84 -20.61
N PRO A 422 6.17 -15.66 -21.72
CA PRO A 422 5.06 -14.72 -21.78
C PRO A 422 4.02 -15.02 -20.69
N MET A 423 3.55 -13.97 -20.03
CA MET A 423 2.46 -14.04 -19.07
C MET A 423 1.34 -13.08 -19.47
N TYR A 424 0.10 -13.51 -19.27
CA TYR A 424 -1.10 -12.69 -19.43
C TYR A 424 -1.49 -12.08 -18.08
N MET A 425 -2.29 -11.02 -18.10
CA MET A 425 -2.74 -10.32 -16.89
C MET A 425 -4.09 -10.83 -16.42
N LEU A 426 -4.30 -10.83 -15.12
CA LEU A 426 -5.57 -11.06 -14.46
C LEU A 426 -5.84 -9.96 -13.44
N VAL A 427 -7.09 -9.54 -13.34
CA VAL A 427 -7.59 -8.69 -12.27
C VAL A 427 -8.90 -9.23 -11.76
N ASP A 428 -9.04 -9.37 -10.45
CA ASP A 428 -10.23 -9.94 -9.85
C ASP A 428 -10.50 -9.43 -8.43
N LEU A 429 -11.70 -9.76 -7.96
CA LEU A 429 -12.12 -9.52 -6.59
C LEU A 429 -12.61 -10.84 -5.97
N ALA A 430 -11.72 -11.59 -5.36
CA ALA A 430 -12.08 -12.79 -4.61
C ALA A 430 -12.85 -12.47 -3.32
N VAL A 431 -13.54 -13.48 -2.78
CA VAL A 431 -14.22 -13.44 -1.48
C VAL A 431 -13.85 -14.70 -0.71
N GLY A 432 -13.42 -14.58 0.55
CA GLY A 432 -13.03 -15.74 1.34
C GLY A 432 -11.56 -16.11 1.20
N GLY A 433 -11.28 -17.42 1.20
CA GLY A 433 -9.91 -17.92 1.19
C GLY A 433 -9.07 -17.37 2.34
N GLN A 434 -7.90 -16.81 2.02
CA GLN A 434 -7.01 -16.22 3.03
C GLN A 434 -7.59 -14.94 3.65
N ALA A 435 -8.49 -14.23 2.96
CA ALA A 435 -9.23 -13.12 3.54
C ALA A 435 -10.30 -13.58 4.54
N GLY A 436 -10.65 -14.87 4.58
CA GLY A 436 -11.68 -15.41 5.46
C GLY A 436 -13.11 -14.99 5.06
N ALA A 437 -14.11 -15.62 5.68
CA ALA A 437 -15.51 -15.34 5.33
C ALA A 437 -15.93 -13.92 5.75
N PRO A 438 -16.66 -13.17 4.90
CA PRO A 438 -17.22 -11.88 5.28
C PRO A 438 -18.15 -12.00 6.50
N PRO A 439 -17.88 -11.29 7.62
CA PRO A 439 -18.63 -11.45 8.86
C PRO A 439 -20.07 -10.94 8.76
N ASP A 440 -20.32 -9.96 7.90
CA ASP A 440 -21.64 -9.39 7.61
C ASP A 440 -22.27 -9.97 6.33
N HIS A 441 -21.66 -11.00 5.76
CA HIS A 441 -22.02 -11.60 4.48
C HIS A 441 -22.00 -10.60 3.31
N LEU A 442 -21.15 -9.56 3.32
CA LEU A 442 -21.19 -8.48 2.31
C LEU A 442 -22.58 -7.83 2.24
N ALA A 443 -23.12 -7.43 3.40
CA ALA A 443 -24.38 -6.70 3.46
C ALA A 443 -24.34 -5.42 2.59
N THR A 444 -23.16 -4.82 2.51
CA THR A 444 -22.79 -3.90 1.43
C THR A 444 -21.84 -4.63 0.48
N PRO A 445 -22.10 -4.64 -0.84
CA PRO A 445 -21.19 -5.23 -1.81
C PRO A 445 -19.78 -4.64 -1.70
N ALA A 446 -18.76 -5.49 -1.84
CA ALA A 446 -17.39 -5.03 -1.98
C ALA A 446 -17.16 -4.58 -3.42
N GLN A 447 -16.49 -3.45 -3.60
CA GLN A 447 -16.25 -2.87 -4.91
C GLN A 447 -14.78 -2.51 -5.08
N MET A 448 -14.15 -3.09 -6.10
CA MET A 448 -12.84 -2.68 -6.57
C MET A 448 -13.03 -1.81 -7.81
N LYS A 449 -12.51 -0.58 -7.78
CA LYS A 449 -12.62 0.36 -8.89
C LYS A 449 -11.26 0.53 -9.55
N ILE A 450 -11.24 0.55 -10.87
CA ILE A 450 -10.03 0.56 -11.68
C ILE A 450 -10.16 1.68 -12.71
N ASP A 451 -9.21 2.60 -12.68
CA ASP A 451 -9.11 3.73 -13.60
C ASP A 451 -8.46 3.29 -14.92
N TYR A 452 -7.32 2.60 -14.83
CA TYR A 452 -6.65 2.03 -16.00
C TYR A 452 -5.81 0.81 -15.65
N ILE A 453 -5.51 0.01 -16.68
CA ILE A 453 -4.44 -1.00 -16.66
C ILE A 453 -3.53 -0.77 -17.86
N HIS A 454 -2.23 -0.65 -17.61
CA HIS A 454 -1.21 -0.47 -18.64
C HIS A 454 -0.12 -1.54 -18.53
N ALA A 455 0.46 -1.90 -19.67
CA ALA A 455 1.72 -2.62 -19.72
C ALA A 455 2.68 -1.92 -20.68
N TYR A 456 3.97 -1.99 -20.37
CA TYR A 456 5.03 -1.38 -21.14
C TYR A 456 6.14 -2.39 -21.43
N THR A 457 6.66 -2.34 -22.66
CA THR A 457 7.92 -2.99 -23.05
C THR A 457 9.10 -2.09 -22.69
N LEU A 458 10.25 -2.70 -22.38
CA LEU A 458 11.49 -1.98 -22.12
C LEU A 458 12.28 -1.81 -23.43
N ASN A 459 12.63 -0.58 -23.80
CA ASN A 459 13.32 -0.30 -25.07
C ASN A 459 14.73 -0.92 -25.14
N ASP A 460 15.39 -1.08 -23.97
CA ASP A 460 16.68 -1.77 -23.81
C ASP A 460 16.69 -2.56 -22.48
N LEU A 461 16.37 -3.86 -22.53
CA LEU A 461 16.30 -4.75 -21.36
C LEU A 461 17.56 -4.74 -20.44
N PRO A 462 18.81 -4.71 -20.95
CA PRO A 462 20.01 -4.82 -20.10
C PRO A 462 20.41 -3.53 -19.36
N SER A 463 20.08 -2.34 -19.88
CA SER A 463 20.55 -1.06 -19.33
C SER A 463 19.65 -0.51 -18.22
N GLN A 464 18.34 -0.80 -18.27
CA GLN A 464 17.37 -0.33 -17.28
C GLN A 464 17.40 -1.13 -15.97
N ALA A 465 17.75 -2.42 -16.03
CA ALA A 465 18.04 -3.22 -14.84
C ALA A 465 19.20 -2.61 -14.01
N ALA A 466 20.18 -1.99 -14.67
CA ALA A 466 21.31 -1.32 -14.00
C ALA A 466 20.97 0.09 -13.48
N ALA A 467 20.13 0.86 -14.18
CA ALA A 467 19.79 2.24 -13.79
C ALA A 467 18.98 2.31 -12.47
N LEU A 468 18.19 1.28 -12.16
CA LEU A 468 17.41 1.19 -10.92
C LEU A 468 18.20 0.58 -9.74
N THR A 469 19.42 0.08 -9.97
CA THR A 469 20.25 -0.53 -8.91
C THR A 469 20.96 0.45 -7.99
N SER A 470 20.90 1.77 -8.26
CA SER A 470 21.54 2.78 -7.39
C SER A 470 20.75 3.11 -6.11
N HIS A 471 19.55 2.55 -5.91
CA HIS A 471 18.74 2.74 -4.71
C HIS A 471 18.66 1.41 -3.93
N THR A 472 19.68 1.14 -3.12
CA THR A 472 19.75 -0.07 -2.28
C THR A 472 18.77 0.04 -1.11
N ALA A 473 17.65 -0.68 -1.19
CA ALA A 473 16.86 -1.07 -0.02
C ALA A 473 17.37 -2.42 0.51
N SER A 474 17.60 -2.50 1.82
CA SER A 474 17.94 -3.73 2.54
C SER A 474 16.69 -4.60 2.69
N SER A 475 16.62 -5.73 1.96
CA SER A 475 15.54 -6.72 2.12
C SER A 475 15.86 -7.73 3.22
N THR A 476 14.95 -7.93 4.17
CA THR A 476 14.88 -9.14 4.98
C THR A 476 14.15 -10.23 4.18
N THR A 477 14.92 -11.20 3.68
CA THR A 477 14.35 -12.39 3.02
C THR A 477 13.79 -13.34 4.08
N GLY A 478 12.47 -13.42 4.20
CA GLY A 478 11.78 -14.51 4.89
C GLY A 478 11.44 -15.61 3.90
N GLU A 479 12.24 -16.68 3.84
CA GLU A 479 11.80 -17.92 3.19
C GLU A 479 10.68 -18.52 4.05
N HIS A 480 9.44 -18.37 3.59
CA HIS A 480 8.30 -19.11 4.15
C HIS A 480 8.04 -20.33 3.27
N THR A 481 8.48 -21.50 3.72
CA THR A 481 7.94 -22.78 3.25
C THR A 481 6.49 -22.89 3.70
N VAL A 482 5.54 -22.90 2.77
CA VAL A 482 4.13 -23.21 3.00
C VAL A 482 3.94 -24.72 3.10
#